data_AF-I0KHE1-F1
#
_entry.id   AF-I0KHE1-F1
#
_cell.length_a   1.000
_cell.length_b   1.000
_cell.length_c   1.000
_cell.angle_alpha   90.00
_cell.angle_beta   90.00
_cell.angle_gamma   90.00
#
_symmetry.space_group_name_H-M   'P 1'
#
loop_
_entity.id
_entity.type
_entity.pdbx_description
1 polymer ?
#
loop_
_entity_poly.entity_id
_entity_poly.type
_entity_poly.pdbx_seq_one_letter_code
_entity_poly.pdbx_strand_id
1 'polypeptide(L)'
;MIGKVARFGSSFLGAMHYCYYETRSNHSLDRSRIRGELIYAQHLSVTTLTDDRLRTESKSRLNLEAMATTMQSMAALNERTRKPVWHQSFSFPIGECPPAQVMVGICQSFARTFGMENNPMVAFRHRDREHEHFHIVASRIDVTGKNTAKTSFNYREVAQFCRAMEDRHDLTPGPPTKRERQHQSSDVAVMHHHEKPLVQQSDERQPAVPKPLIRQNKVGV
;
A
#
# COMPACT_ATOMS: atom_id res chain seq x y z
N MET A 1 6.75 2.09 4.18
CA MET A 1 5.27 2.09 4.36
C MET A 1 4.61 0.69 4.39
N ILE A 2 3.57 0.50 5.22
CA ILE A 2 2.70 -0.70 5.25
C ILE A 2 1.24 -0.28 5.04
N GLY A 3 0.56 -0.90 4.08
CA GLY A 3 -0.87 -0.71 3.84
C GLY A 3 -1.72 -1.83 4.44
N LYS A 4 -2.80 -1.46 5.15
CA LYS A 4 -3.80 -2.42 5.67
C LYS A 4 -5.21 -1.97 5.31
N VAL A 5 -5.98 -2.86 4.67
CA VAL A 5 -7.42 -2.66 4.54
C VAL A 5 -8.07 -2.99 5.88
N ALA A 6 -8.76 -2.03 6.46
CA ALA A 6 -9.52 -2.26 7.67
C ALA A 6 -10.90 -2.84 7.35
N ARG A 7 -11.35 -3.78 8.19
CA ARG A 7 -12.67 -4.39 8.08
C ARG A 7 -13.73 -3.50 8.71
N PHE A 8 -14.13 -2.44 8.00
CA PHE A 8 -15.28 -1.64 8.40
C PHE A 8 -16.56 -2.18 7.74
N GLY A 9 -17.69 -2.00 8.45
CA GLY A 9 -19.01 -2.36 7.97
C GLY A 9 -19.49 -1.46 6.83
N SER A 10 -20.80 -1.23 6.76
CA SER A 10 -21.43 -0.36 5.77
C SER A 10 -21.51 1.13 6.19
N SER A 11 -20.96 1.53 7.33
CA SER A 11 -21.14 2.88 7.89
C SER A 11 -19.98 3.83 7.56
N PHE A 12 -20.24 4.80 6.67
CA PHE A 12 -19.32 5.91 6.40
C PHE A 12 -19.07 6.76 7.65
N LEU A 13 -20.13 7.05 8.40
CA LEU A 13 -20.05 7.86 9.62
C LEU A 13 -19.18 7.16 10.68
N GLY A 14 -19.36 5.85 10.87
CA GLY A 14 -18.54 5.07 11.80
C GLY A 14 -17.06 5.07 11.43
N ALA A 15 -16.74 4.90 10.13
CA ALA A 15 -15.37 4.94 9.65
C ALA A 15 -14.74 6.34 9.83
N MET A 16 -15.47 7.41 9.51
CA MET A 16 -14.97 8.77 9.71
C MET A 16 -14.83 9.14 11.19
N HIS A 17 -15.77 8.75 12.05
CA HIS A 17 -15.62 8.96 13.49
C HIS A 17 -14.38 8.27 14.06
N TYR A 18 -14.13 7.02 13.67
CA TYR A 18 -12.92 6.30 14.04
C TYR A 18 -11.64 7.05 13.60
N CYS A 19 -11.67 7.64 12.41
CA CYS A 19 -10.54 8.39 11.87
C CYS A 19 -10.40 9.80 12.45
N TYR A 20 -11.45 10.38 13.01
CA TYR A 20 -11.43 11.79 13.40
C TYR A 20 -11.30 12.00 14.91
N TYR A 21 -12.04 11.23 15.71
CA TYR A 21 -12.09 11.37 17.16
C TYR A 21 -11.20 10.38 17.88
N GLU A 22 -10.66 10.78 19.03
CA GLU A 22 -9.92 9.90 19.92
C GLU A 22 -10.79 8.72 20.36
N THR A 23 -10.17 7.55 20.53
CA THR A 23 -10.83 6.36 21.03
C THR A 23 -10.29 6.05 22.43
N ARG A 24 -11.20 5.95 23.40
CA ARG A 24 -10.87 5.62 24.78
C ARG A 24 -10.43 4.16 24.92
N SER A 25 -9.83 3.82 26.05
CA SER A 25 -9.40 2.44 26.36
C SER A 25 -10.53 1.40 26.27
N ASN A 26 -11.76 1.80 26.60
CA ASN A 26 -12.96 0.97 26.47
C ASN A 26 -13.56 0.94 25.04
N HIS A 27 -12.80 1.39 24.04
CA HIS A 27 -13.20 1.49 22.63
C HIS A 27 -14.33 2.48 22.31
N SER A 28 -14.81 3.26 23.28
CA SER A 28 -15.77 4.34 23.02
C SER A 28 -15.09 5.57 22.42
N LEU A 29 -15.84 6.36 21.64
CA LEU A 29 -15.33 7.60 21.04
C LEU A 29 -15.31 8.71 22.08
N ASP A 30 -14.18 9.40 22.22
CA ASP A 30 -14.11 10.69 22.90
C ASP A 30 -14.35 11.83 21.90
N ARG A 31 -15.62 12.20 21.72
CA ARG A 31 -16.04 13.28 20.79
C ARG A 31 -15.56 14.68 21.21
N SER A 32 -14.94 14.81 22.39
CA SER A 32 -14.35 16.06 22.86
C SER A 32 -12.91 16.26 22.38
N ARG A 33 -12.27 15.24 21.79
CA ARG A 33 -10.87 15.25 21.36
C ARG A 33 -10.73 14.79 19.92
N ILE A 34 -10.12 15.63 19.09
CA ILE A 34 -9.83 15.34 17.68
C ILE A 34 -8.42 14.77 17.59
N ARG A 35 -8.28 13.58 16.99
CA ARG A 35 -6.99 12.93 16.68
C ARG A 35 -6.62 12.99 15.20
N GLY A 36 -7.64 13.18 14.34
CA GLY A 36 -7.51 13.11 12.89
C GLY A 36 -7.45 14.47 12.25
N GLU A 37 -6.35 14.76 11.58
CA GLU A 37 -6.22 15.92 10.72
C GLU A 37 -6.67 15.56 9.31
N LEU A 38 -7.67 16.27 8.76
CA LEU A 38 -8.09 16.07 7.38
C LEU A 38 -7.00 16.58 6.43
N ILE A 39 -6.46 15.70 5.60
CA ILE A 39 -5.39 16.03 4.64
C ILE A 39 -5.84 15.94 3.18
N TYR A 40 -6.97 15.26 2.91
CA TYR A 40 -7.46 15.08 1.55
C TYR A 40 -8.97 14.91 1.52
N ALA A 41 -9.62 15.48 0.51
CA ALA A 41 -11.02 15.26 0.17
C ALA A 41 -11.21 15.37 -1.35
N GLN A 42 -12.04 14.50 -1.93
CA GLN A 42 -12.48 14.58 -3.33
C GLN A 42 -13.95 14.19 -3.44
N HIS A 43 -14.65 14.77 -4.43
CA HIS A 43 -16.06 14.49 -4.75
C HIS A 43 -16.99 14.52 -3.53
N LEU A 44 -16.67 15.40 -2.57
CA LEU A 44 -17.38 15.53 -1.31
C LEU A 44 -17.19 16.94 -0.76
N SER A 45 -18.29 17.61 -0.44
CA SER A 45 -18.24 18.91 0.22
C SER A 45 -17.82 18.74 1.68
N VAL A 46 -16.77 19.45 2.08
CA VAL A 46 -16.29 19.50 3.47
C VAL A 46 -16.81 20.77 4.10
N THR A 47 -17.61 20.63 5.15
CA THR A 47 -18.11 21.75 5.94
C THR A 47 -17.72 21.58 7.40
N THR A 48 -17.71 22.69 8.13
CA THR A 48 -17.43 22.72 9.55
C THR A 48 -18.62 23.24 10.33
N LEU A 49 -18.66 22.94 11.62
CA LEU A 49 -19.65 23.45 12.55
C LEU A 49 -19.00 23.73 13.90
N THR A 50 -19.62 24.59 14.69
CA THR A 50 -19.19 24.90 16.06
C THR A 50 -19.64 23.80 17.03
N ASP A 51 -18.74 23.32 17.88
CA ASP A 51 -18.97 22.32 18.91
C ASP A 51 -18.24 22.70 20.21
N ASP A 52 -19.01 23.21 21.18
CA ASP A 52 -18.50 23.70 22.45
C ASP A 52 -17.92 22.60 23.35
N ARG A 53 -18.18 21.32 23.02
CA ARG A 53 -17.66 20.17 23.77
C ARG A 53 -16.18 19.91 23.48
N LEU A 54 -15.61 20.51 22.42
CA LEU A 54 -14.22 20.32 22.05
C LEU A 54 -13.26 20.87 23.12
N ARG A 55 -12.23 20.09 23.43
CA ARG A 55 -11.16 20.44 24.38
C ARG A 55 -9.97 21.12 23.69
N THR A 56 -10.25 21.86 22.63
CA THR A 56 -9.30 22.68 21.86
C THR A 56 -9.69 24.15 21.96
N GLU A 57 -8.75 25.05 21.64
CA GLU A 57 -9.01 26.50 21.58
C GLU A 57 -10.06 26.81 20.51
N SER A 58 -9.87 26.29 19.29
CA SER A 58 -10.90 26.34 18.26
C SER A 58 -12.06 25.41 18.62
N LYS A 59 -13.27 25.95 18.60
CA LYS A 59 -14.53 25.18 18.73
C LYS A 59 -15.07 24.69 17.39
N SER A 60 -14.32 24.83 16.31
CA SER A 60 -14.74 24.35 14.99
C SER A 60 -14.35 22.88 14.79
N ARG A 61 -15.27 22.08 14.27
CA ARG A 61 -15.02 20.70 13.83
C ARG A 61 -15.63 20.40 12.47
N LEU A 62 -15.18 19.33 11.83
CA LEU A 62 -15.82 18.80 10.62
C LEU A 62 -17.26 18.35 10.88
N ASN A 63 -18.13 18.61 9.91
CA ASN A 63 -19.49 18.10 9.86
C ASN A 63 -19.49 16.68 9.24
N LEU A 64 -19.01 15.72 10.03
CA LEU A 64 -18.90 14.32 9.60
C LEU A 64 -20.27 13.71 9.26
N GLU A 65 -21.32 14.17 9.92
CA GLU A 65 -22.70 13.75 9.66
C GLU A 65 -23.15 14.14 8.25
N ALA A 66 -22.91 15.38 7.83
CA ALA A 66 -23.23 15.83 6.46
C ALA A 66 -22.39 15.08 5.42
N MET A 67 -21.08 14.96 5.66
CA MET A 67 -20.17 14.22 4.78
C MET A 67 -20.62 12.76 4.62
N ALA A 68 -20.99 12.09 5.72
CA ALA A 68 -21.42 10.70 5.70
C ALA A 68 -22.76 10.54 4.97
N THR A 69 -23.67 11.48 5.18
CA THR A 69 -24.98 11.52 4.50
C THR A 69 -24.79 11.62 3.00
N THR A 70 -23.94 12.52 2.52
CA THR A 70 -23.62 12.62 1.09
C THR A 70 -23.04 11.33 0.53
N MET A 71 -22.05 10.72 1.20
CA MET A 71 -21.46 9.44 0.75
C MET A 71 -22.52 8.31 0.76
N GLN A 72 -23.41 8.30 1.75
CA GLN A 72 -24.47 7.31 1.88
C GLN A 72 -25.54 7.45 0.78
N SER A 73 -25.90 8.68 0.41
CA SER A 73 -26.82 8.96 -0.70
C SER A 73 -26.24 8.49 -2.04
N MET A 74 -24.95 8.72 -2.29
CA MET A 74 -24.28 8.21 -3.50
C MET A 74 -24.23 6.67 -3.51
N ALA A 75 -23.93 6.05 -2.37
CA ALA A 75 -23.93 4.59 -2.26
C ALA A 75 -25.33 3.98 -2.47
N ALA A 76 -26.41 4.69 -2.11
CA ALA A 76 -27.78 4.23 -2.29
C ALA A 76 -28.21 4.16 -3.76
N LEU A 77 -27.49 4.82 -4.68
CA LEU A 77 -27.68 4.65 -6.13
C LEU A 77 -27.31 3.23 -6.61
N ASN A 78 -26.68 2.41 -5.75
CA ASN A 78 -26.25 1.05 -6.08
C ASN A 78 -26.70 0.02 -5.03
N GLU A 79 -27.89 -0.55 -5.18
CA GLU A 79 -28.44 -1.54 -4.24
C GLU A 79 -27.66 -2.88 -4.21
N ARG A 80 -26.89 -3.17 -5.26
CA ARG A 80 -26.12 -4.41 -5.40
C ARG A 80 -24.94 -4.46 -4.42
N THR A 81 -24.35 -3.31 -4.08
CA THR A 81 -23.12 -3.25 -3.29
C THR A 81 -23.42 -3.19 -1.80
N ARG A 82 -23.39 -4.35 -1.14
CA ARG A 82 -23.72 -4.47 0.31
C ARG A 82 -22.72 -3.81 1.26
N LYS A 83 -21.47 -3.63 0.83
CA LYS A 83 -20.41 -2.99 1.63
C LYS A 83 -19.82 -1.84 0.81
N PRO A 84 -20.43 -0.65 0.82
CA PRO A 84 -20.01 0.46 -0.03
C PRO A 84 -18.76 1.18 0.50
N VAL A 85 -18.39 0.97 1.76
CA VAL A 85 -17.24 1.64 2.39
C VAL A 85 -15.93 0.92 2.07
N TRP A 86 -14.91 1.68 1.72
CA TRP A 86 -13.52 1.26 1.71
C TRP A 86 -12.76 2.06 2.78
N HIS A 87 -12.16 1.37 3.75
CA HIS A 87 -11.28 1.98 4.74
C HIS A 87 -9.87 1.41 4.64
N GLN A 88 -8.92 2.26 4.27
CA GLN A 88 -7.53 1.89 4.07
C GLN A 88 -6.66 2.66 5.06
N SER A 89 -5.71 2.01 5.71
CA SER A 89 -4.66 2.70 6.46
C SER A 89 -3.30 2.50 5.81
N PHE A 90 -2.44 3.50 5.93
CA PHE A 90 -1.04 3.44 5.53
C PHE A 90 -0.18 3.95 6.67
N SER A 91 0.79 3.14 7.09
CA SER A 91 1.71 3.45 8.19
C SER A 91 3.13 3.62 7.65
N PHE A 92 3.81 4.68 8.06
CA PHE A 92 5.23 4.90 7.75
C PHE A 92 6.13 4.18 8.79
N PRO A 93 7.41 3.91 8.49
CA PRO A 93 8.37 3.45 9.49
C PRO A 93 8.51 4.44 10.65
N ILE A 94 8.94 3.95 11.81
CA ILE A 94 9.17 4.80 13.00
C ILE A 94 10.21 5.87 12.66
N GLY A 95 9.93 7.12 13.03
CA GLY A 95 10.80 8.26 12.75
C GLY A 95 10.61 8.90 11.36
N GLU A 96 9.88 8.25 10.45
CA GLU A 96 9.53 8.83 9.15
C GLU A 96 8.22 9.63 9.28
N CYS A 97 8.29 10.94 9.04
CA CYS A 97 7.15 11.87 9.11
C CYS A 97 6.98 12.63 7.78
N PRO A 98 6.40 11.99 6.75
CA PRO A 98 6.30 12.62 5.44
C PRO A 98 5.42 13.89 5.47
N PRO A 99 5.71 14.89 4.63
CA PRO A 99 4.88 16.08 4.54
C PRO A 99 3.48 15.72 3.99
N ALA A 100 2.47 16.51 4.35
CA ALA A 100 1.08 16.24 3.97
C ALA A 100 0.89 16.11 2.44
N GLN A 101 1.68 16.85 1.66
CA GLN A 101 1.68 16.80 0.19
C GLN A 101 2.03 15.40 -0.34
N VAL A 102 2.96 14.68 0.30
CA VAL A 102 3.28 13.29 -0.06
C VAL A 102 2.08 12.40 0.22
N MET A 103 1.45 12.53 1.39
CA MET A 103 0.25 11.75 1.73
C MET A 103 -0.91 12.02 0.76
N VAL A 104 -1.09 13.27 0.32
CA VAL A 104 -2.05 13.65 -0.73
C VAL A 104 -1.72 12.99 -2.07
N GLY A 105 -0.44 12.98 -2.48
CA GLY A 105 0.02 12.29 -3.69
C GLY A 105 -0.25 10.78 -3.65
N ILE A 106 -0.10 10.16 -2.47
CA ILE A 106 -0.47 8.77 -2.23
C ILE A 106 -1.99 8.59 -2.35
N CYS A 107 -2.81 9.48 -1.77
CA CYS A 107 -4.28 9.41 -1.89
C CYS A 107 -4.75 9.46 -3.35
N GLN A 108 -4.20 10.37 -4.14
CA GLN A 108 -4.53 10.49 -5.57
C GLN A 108 -4.09 9.24 -6.36
N SER A 109 -2.89 8.72 -6.07
CA SER A 109 -2.38 7.50 -6.71
C SER A 109 -3.19 6.28 -6.31
N PHE A 110 -3.68 6.23 -5.07
CA PHE A 110 -4.58 5.21 -4.57
C PHE A 110 -5.92 5.25 -5.32
N ALA A 111 -6.51 6.43 -5.49
CA ALA A 111 -7.74 6.60 -6.27
C ALA A 111 -7.57 6.07 -7.70
N ARG A 112 -6.50 6.44 -8.41
CA ARG A 112 -6.20 5.93 -9.76
C ARG A 112 -6.03 4.42 -9.80
N THR A 113 -5.16 3.90 -8.94
CA THR A 113 -4.78 2.47 -8.93
C THR A 113 -5.99 1.58 -8.66
N PHE A 114 -6.84 1.98 -7.71
CA PHE A 114 -7.97 1.17 -7.27
C PHE A 114 -9.31 1.57 -7.90
N GLY A 115 -9.30 2.47 -8.90
CA GLY A 115 -10.47 2.84 -9.70
C GLY A 115 -11.46 3.80 -9.01
N MET A 116 -11.01 4.53 -7.98
CA MET A 116 -11.83 5.42 -7.16
C MET A 116 -11.62 6.92 -7.47
N GLU A 117 -11.19 7.26 -8.68
CA GLU A 117 -10.91 8.65 -9.10
C GLU A 117 -12.14 9.56 -9.06
N ASN A 118 -13.33 9.02 -9.33
CA ASN A 118 -14.60 9.74 -9.34
C ASN A 118 -15.47 9.43 -8.12
N ASN A 119 -14.87 8.88 -7.07
CA ASN A 119 -15.58 8.42 -5.89
C ASN A 119 -15.42 9.43 -4.76
N PRO A 120 -16.45 9.67 -3.95
CA PRO A 120 -16.29 10.40 -2.69
C PRO A 120 -15.22 9.74 -1.83
N MET A 121 -14.21 10.51 -1.42
CA MET A 121 -13.10 10.00 -0.62
C MET A 121 -12.51 11.11 0.25
N VAL A 122 -12.14 10.75 1.48
CA VAL A 122 -11.45 11.61 2.44
C VAL A 122 -10.29 10.89 3.08
N ALA A 123 -9.27 11.63 3.53
CA ALA A 123 -8.16 11.06 4.26
C ALA A 123 -7.79 11.87 5.52
N PHE A 124 -7.48 11.15 6.60
CA PHE A 124 -7.10 11.69 7.90
C PHE A 124 -5.70 11.23 8.30
N ARG A 125 -4.82 12.18 8.63
CA ARG A 125 -3.50 11.90 9.24
C ARG A 125 -3.62 11.74 10.75
N HIS A 126 -2.87 10.77 11.28
CA HIS A 126 -2.73 10.46 12.70
C HIS A 126 -1.26 10.53 13.13
N ARG A 127 -1.04 11.11 14.32
CA ARG A 127 0.27 11.25 15.00
C ARG A 127 0.23 10.76 16.45
N ASP A 128 -0.79 9.97 16.77
CA ASP A 128 -1.11 9.48 18.12
C ASP A 128 -0.43 8.14 18.46
N ARG A 129 0.51 7.68 17.62
CA ARG A 129 1.30 6.46 17.80
C ARG A 129 2.76 6.73 17.44
N GLU A 130 3.64 5.78 17.76
CA GLU A 130 5.09 5.85 17.44
C GLU A 130 5.40 6.02 15.94
N HIS A 131 4.49 5.59 15.08
CA HIS A 131 4.58 5.79 13.64
C HIS A 131 3.45 6.72 13.16
N GLU A 132 3.81 7.71 12.35
CA GLU A 132 2.80 8.46 11.60
C GLU A 132 2.06 7.51 10.65
N HIS A 133 0.76 7.73 10.54
CA HIS A 133 -0.09 6.96 9.64
C HIS A 133 -1.24 7.83 9.18
N PHE A 134 -1.88 7.42 8.10
CA PHE A 134 -3.11 8.05 7.65
C PHE A 134 -4.12 7.01 7.20
N HIS A 135 -5.38 7.42 7.23
CA HIS A 135 -6.52 6.62 6.87
C HIS A 135 -7.27 7.25 5.72
N ILE A 136 -7.61 6.46 4.71
CA ILE A 136 -8.52 6.83 3.62
C ILE A 136 -9.88 6.18 3.90
N VAL A 137 -10.94 6.98 3.88
CA VAL A 137 -12.34 6.51 3.83
C VAL A 137 -12.90 6.89 2.47
N ALA A 138 -13.22 5.88 1.65
CA ALA A 138 -13.75 6.07 0.30
C ALA A 138 -15.06 5.31 0.10
N SER A 139 -15.92 5.83 -0.77
CA SER A 139 -17.02 5.07 -1.34
C SER A 139 -16.50 4.20 -2.48
N ARG A 140 -16.95 2.94 -2.56
CA ARG A 140 -16.75 2.08 -3.74
C ARG A 140 -17.68 2.47 -4.90
N ILE A 141 -18.71 3.24 -4.58
CA ILE A 141 -19.69 3.76 -5.54
C ILE A 141 -19.29 5.19 -5.92
N ASP A 142 -19.13 5.43 -7.22
CA ASP A 142 -18.81 6.75 -7.76
C ASP A 142 -20.03 7.69 -7.76
N VAL A 143 -19.81 8.93 -8.18
CA VAL A 143 -20.87 9.97 -8.28
C VAL A 143 -22.00 9.61 -9.27
N THR A 144 -21.84 8.58 -10.10
CA THR A 144 -22.85 8.10 -11.05
C THR A 144 -23.63 6.88 -10.54
N GLY A 145 -23.29 6.37 -9.35
CA GLY A 145 -23.90 5.15 -8.80
C GLY A 145 -23.24 3.85 -9.27
N LYS A 146 -22.09 3.92 -9.96
CA LYS A 146 -21.35 2.74 -10.41
C LYS A 146 -20.37 2.28 -9.34
N ASN A 147 -20.32 0.97 -9.09
CA ASN A 147 -19.22 0.39 -8.32
C ASN A 147 -17.96 0.32 -9.20
N THR A 148 -16.95 1.09 -8.85
CA THR A 148 -15.72 1.29 -9.65
C THR A 148 -14.47 0.71 -8.98
N ALA A 149 -14.57 0.22 -7.75
CA ALA A 149 -13.44 -0.36 -7.02
C ALA A 149 -12.88 -1.59 -7.76
N LYS A 150 -11.61 -1.51 -8.20
CA LYS A 150 -10.95 -2.49 -9.09
C LYS A 150 -10.35 -3.71 -8.39
N THR A 151 -10.74 -4.01 -7.15
CA THR A 151 -10.13 -5.10 -6.37
C THR A 151 -11.10 -5.74 -5.39
N SER A 152 -10.84 -7.01 -5.08
CA SER A 152 -11.55 -7.79 -4.07
C SER A 152 -10.88 -7.77 -2.68
N PHE A 153 -10.08 -6.74 -2.37
CA PHE A 153 -9.29 -6.63 -1.13
C PHE A 153 -8.05 -7.51 -1.09
N ASN A 154 -7.34 -7.65 -2.21
CA ASN A 154 -6.12 -8.44 -2.22
C ASN A 154 -4.96 -7.68 -1.53
N TYR A 155 -4.52 -8.19 -0.39
CA TYR A 155 -3.35 -7.68 0.35
C TYR A 155 -2.11 -7.52 -0.52
N ARG A 156 -1.97 -8.34 -1.58
CA ARG A 156 -0.84 -8.26 -2.52
C ARG A 156 -0.85 -6.97 -3.33
N GLU A 157 -1.99 -6.52 -3.83
CA GLU A 157 -2.09 -5.30 -4.64
C GLU A 157 -1.80 -4.06 -3.79
N VAL A 158 -2.30 -4.04 -2.55
CA VAL A 158 -1.98 -2.97 -1.60
C VAL A 158 -0.50 -2.97 -1.23
N ALA A 159 0.14 -4.13 -1.05
CA ALA A 159 1.57 -4.22 -0.81
C ALA A 159 2.39 -3.70 -2.00
N GLN A 160 2.06 -4.12 -3.22
CA GLN A 160 2.68 -3.63 -4.46
C GLN A 160 2.50 -2.12 -4.63
N PHE A 161 1.30 -1.61 -4.35
CA PHE A 161 1.04 -0.18 -4.32
C PHE A 161 1.93 0.53 -3.30
N CYS A 162 2.10 -0.02 -2.09
CA CYS A 162 3.00 0.58 -1.10
C CYS A 162 4.42 0.67 -1.61
N ARG A 163 4.96 -0.40 -2.22
CA ARG A 163 6.32 -0.39 -2.79
C ARG A 163 6.47 0.66 -3.88
N ALA A 164 5.48 0.77 -4.77
CA ALA A 164 5.50 1.78 -5.84
C ALA A 164 5.41 3.22 -5.30
N MET A 165 4.70 3.45 -4.19
CA MET A 165 4.64 4.77 -3.55
C MET A 165 5.92 5.10 -2.78
N GLU A 166 6.58 4.10 -2.19
CA GLU A 166 7.87 4.29 -1.53
C GLU A 166 8.91 4.78 -2.54
N ASP A 167 9.04 4.08 -3.68
CA ASP A 167 9.94 4.45 -4.76
C ASP A 167 9.61 5.86 -5.32
N ARG A 168 8.33 6.13 -5.61
CA ARG A 168 7.90 7.41 -6.19
C ARG A 168 8.15 8.62 -5.30
N HIS A 169 8.08 8.44 -3.99
CA HIS A 169 8.13 9.54 -3.02
C HIS A 169 9.40 9.53 -2.16
N ASP A 170 10.40 8.70 -2.53
CA ASP A 170 11.65 8.52 -1.80
C ASP A 170 11.42 8.23 -0.31
N LEU A 171 10.48 7.30 -0.03
CA LEU A 171 10.14 6.89 1.33
C LEU A 171 10.90 5.62 1.71
N THR A 172 11.15 5.51 3.00
CA THR A 172 11.77 4.34 3.62
C THR A 172 10.91 3.10 3.39
N PRO A 173 11.48 2.05 2.76
CA PRO A 173 10.77 0.80 2.56
C PRO A 173 10.27 0.22 3.87
N GLY A 174 8.98 -0.10 3.94
CA GLY A 174 8.44 -0.83 5.11
C GLY A 174 8.97 -2.26 5.15
N PRO A 175 8.90 -2.95 6.30
CA PRO A 175 9.31 -4.36 6.39
C PRO A 175 8.49 -5.22 5.42
N PRO A 176 9.10 -6.24 4.78
CA PRO A 176 8.40 -7.09 3.82
C PRO A 176 7.25 -7.84 4.50
N THR A 177 6.12 -7.91 3.82
CA THR A 177 4.98 -8.70 4.28
C THR A 177 5.33 -10.19 4.33
N LYS A 178 4.60 -10.98 5.14
CA LYS A 178 4.84 -12.44 5.23
C LYS A 178 4.81 -13.13 3.86
N ARG A 179 3.98 -12.65 2.93
CA ARG A 179 3.84 -13.21 1.58
C ARG A 179 4.97 -12.80 0.64
N GLU A 180 5.50 -11.59 0.77
CA GLU A 180 6.70 -11.16 0.03
C GLU A 180 7.93 -11.95 0.46
N ARG A 181 8.07 -12.26 1.76
CA ARG A 181 9.16 -13.12 2.26
C ARG A 181 9.11 -14.53 1.68
N GLN A 182 7.91 -15.10 1.51
CA GLN A 182 7.74 -16.44 0.93
C GLN A 182 8.13 -16.47 -0.56
N HIS A 183 7.83 -15.42 -1.34
CA HIS A 183 8.25 -15.32 -2.73
C HIS A 183 9.77 -15.07 -2.86
N GLN A 184 10.34 -14.21 -2.02
CA GLN A 184 11.79 -13.99 -2.02
C GLN A 184 12.55 -15.28 -1.68
N SER A 185 12.05 -16.10 -0.74
CA SER A 185 12.66 -17.40 -0.45
C SER A 185 12.56 -18.41 -1.61
N SER A 186 11.50 -18.36 -2.42
CA SER A 186 11.40 -19.21 -3.62
C SER A 186 12.28 -18.72 -4.76
N ASP A 187 12.42 -17.41 -4.95
CA ASP A 187 13.28 -16.85 -6.01
C ASP A 187 14.76 -17.12 -5.73
N VAL A 188 15.19 -17.01 -4.47
CA VAL A 188 16.56 -17.36 -4.03
C VAL A 188 16.82 -18.88 -4.19
N ALA A 189 15.84 -19.73 -3.90
CA ALA A 189 15.97 -21.18 -4.10
C ALA A 189 16.10 -21.55 -5.59
N VAL A 190 15.45 -20.84 -6.50
CA VAL A 190 15.57 -21.04 -7.95
C VAL A 190 16.95 -20.62 -8.46
N MET A 191 17.53 -19.52 -7.94
CA MET A 191 18.88 -19.09 -8.31
C MET A 191 19.96 -20.11 -7.89
N HIS A 192 19.85 -20.71 -6.71
CA HIS A 192 20.81 -21.74 -6.26
C HIS A 192 20.75 -23.06 -7.04
N HIS A 193 19.66 -23.36 -7.75
CA HIS A 193 19.57 -24.57 -8.58
C HIS A 193 20.18 -24.43 -9.98
N HIS A 194 20.51 -23.20 -10.43
CA HIS A 194 21.09 -22.95 -11.76
C HIS A 194 22.63 -22.88 -11.78
N GLU A 195 23.30 -22.84 -10.63
CA GLU A 195 24.76 -22.98 -10.57
C GLU A 195 25.16 -24.44 -10.39
N LYS A 196 25.20 -25.20 -11.49
CA LYS A 196 26.04 -26.42 -11.52
C LYS A 196 27.50 -25.98 -11.69
N PRO A 197 28.46 -26.51 -10.90
CA PRO A 197 29.87 -26.18 -11.10
C PRO A 197 30.35 -26.69 -12.46
N LEU A 198 30.93 -25.80 -13.26
CA LEU A 198 31.66 -26.17 -14.47
C LEU A 198 32.95 -26.87 -14.07
N VAL A 199 32.99 -28.20 -14.15
CA VAL A 199 34.23 -28.97 -13.99
C VAL A 199 35.12 -28.69 -15.21
N GLN A 200 36.20 -27.93 -15.02
CA GLN A 200 37.25 -27.76 -16.02
C GLN A 200 38.07 -29.06 -16.11
N GLN A 201 37.95 -29.80 -17.20
CA GLN A 201 38.95 -30.78 -17.61
C GLN A 201 40.02 -30.06 -18.44
N SER A 202 41.22 -29.91 -17.87
CA SER A 202 42.43 -29.50 -18.59
C SER A 202 43.04 -30.73 -19.28
N ASP A 203 42.90 -30.82 -20.61
CA ASP A 203 43.57 -31.83 -21.44
C ASP A 203 44.92 -31.23 -21.91
N GLU A 204 46.02 -31.60 -21.25
CA GLU A 204 47.38 -31.24 -21.68
C GLU A 204 47.78 -32.11 -22.89
N ARG A 205 47.90 -31.49 -24.07
CA ARG A 205 48.63 -32.08 -25.21
C ARG A 205 49.67 -31.11 -25.72
N GLN A 206 50.95 -31.47 -25.51
CA GLN A 206 52.12 -30.78 -26.06
C GLN A 206 52.24 -31.03 -27.57
N PRO A 207 52.78 -30.07 -28.36
CA PRO A 207 52.89 -30.20 -29.80
C PRO A 207 54.11 -31.05 -30.22
N ALA A 208 53.94 -31.82 -31.30
CA ALA A 208 54.90 -32.76 -31.85
C ALA A 208 56.04 -32.10 -32.65
N VAL A 209 57.26 -32.63 -32.49
CA VAL A 209 58.48 -32.25 -33.22
C VAL A 209 58.61 -33.10 -34.51
N PRO A 210 59.06 -32.54 -35.67
CA PRO A 210 59.14 -33.30 -36.92
C PRO A 210 60.38 -34.20 -37.04
N LYS A 211 60.19 -35.33 -37.75
CA LYS A 211 61.13 -36.44 -37.98
C LYS A 211 62.29 -36.08 -38.94
N PRO A 212 63.50 -36.67 -38.76
CA PRO A 212 64.47 -36.81 -39.84
C PRO A 212 64.25 -38.08 -40.66
N LEU A 213 64.73 -38.01 -41.90
CA LEU A 213 64.60 -38.98 -42.99
C LEU A 213 65.82 -39.93 -43.02
N ILE A 214 65.61 -41.14 -43.60
CA ILE A 214 66.55 -41.94 -44.43
C ILE A 214 67.12 -43.28 -43.89
N ARG A 215 66.70 -44.33 -44.64
CA ARG A 215 67.32 -45.56 -45.19
C ARG A 215 67.81 -46.73 -44.32
N GLN A 216 67.09 -47.85 -44.54
CA GLN A 216 67.50 -49.15 -45.10
C GLN A 216 68.78 -49.85 -44.61
N ASN A 217 68.63 -51.06 -44.08
CA ASN A 217 69.07 -52.35 -44.67
C ASN A 217 68.78 -53.49 -43.64
N LYS A 218 68.01 -54.54 -43.96
CA LYS A 218 68.30 -55.77 -44.74
C LYS A 218 68.93 -56.90 -43.89
N VAL A 219 68.35 -58.10 -44.01
CA VAL A 219 68.87 -59.46 -43.68
C VAL A 219 68.89 -59.82 -42.18
N GLY A 220 68.50 -60.99 -41.69
CA GLY A 220 68.00 -62.24 -42.27
C GLY A 220 68.16 -63.37 -41.22
N VAL A 221 67.40 -64.45 -41.44
CA VAL A 221 67.38 -65.76 -40.74
C VAL A 221 66.69 -65.79 -39.39
#